data_AF-A0A936VNP8-F1
#
_entry.id   AF-A0A936VNP8-F1
#
_cell.length_a   1.000
_cell.length_b   1.000
_cell.length_c   1.000
_cell.angle_alpha   90.00
_cell.angle_beta   90.00
_cell.angle_gamma   90.00
#
_symmetry.space_group_name_H-M   'P 1'
#
loop_
_entity.id
_entity.type
_entity.pdbx_description
1 polymer ?
#
loop_
_entity_poly.entity_id
_entity_poly.type
_entity_poly.pdbx_seq_one_letter_code
_entity_poly.pdbx_strand_id
1 'polypeptide(L)'
;MAEDTREWVRDHTIAGFVVTRFVGVYAGEQRELAVVQTWDGARIVPSAALIPIDRSYMVEKAGLNLERVIHGMLEGGLDLDDAQAAWERAIGHVRRTAG
;
A
#
# COMPACT_ATOMS: atom_id res chain seq x y z
N MET A 1 -5.12 20.35 13.98
CA MET A 1 -5.43 19.91 12.60
C MET A 1 -5.85 18.47 12.72
N ALA A 2 -7.05 18.10 12.28
CA ALA A 2 -7.48 16.71 12.33
C ALA A 2 -6.50 15.90 11.48
N GLU A 3 -5.80 14.94 12.07
CA GLU A 3 -5.04 13.94 11.32
C GLU A 3 -6.03 13.30 10.36
N ASP A 4 -5.83 13.56 9.07
CA ASP A 4 -6.68 13.08 7.99
C ASP A 4 -6.51 11.56 7.94
N THR A 5 -7.31 10.87 8.74
CA THR A 5 -7.18 9.43 9.00
C THR A 5 -7.78 8.70 7.81
N ARG A 6 -7.03 8.66 6.71
CA ARG A 6 -7.42 7.97 5.47
C ARG A 6 -7.69 6.51 5.80
N GLU A 7 -8.78 5.98 5.28
CA GLU A 7 -9.11 4.55 5.39
C GLU A 7 -8.17 3.76 4.47
N TRP A 8 -7.16 3.12 5.06
CA TRP A 8 -6.26 2.24 4.32
C TRP A 8 -6.87 0.86 4.20
N VAL A 9 -6.73 0.27 3.02
CA VAL A 9 -7.31 -1.02 2.67
C VAL A 9 -6.36 -1.84 1.82
N ARG A 10 -6.57 -3.16 1.82
CA ARG A 10 -5.91 -4.08 0.90
C ARG A 10 -6.83 -5.21 0.48
N ASP A 11 -6.45 -5.89 -0.61
CA ASP A 11 -6.85 -7.26 -0.89
C ASP A 11 -5.62 -8.13 -1.19
N HIS A 12 -5.78 -9.22 -1.93
CA HIS A 12 -4.67 -10.10 -2.33
C HIS A 12 -3.84 -9.56 -3.52
N THR A 13 -4.29 -8.50 -4.18
CA THR A 13 -3.71 -7.91 -5.39
C THR A 13 -3.38 -6.41 -5.25
N ILE A 14 -4.07 -5.68 -4.38
CA ILE A 14 -3.94 -4.24 -4.22
C ILE A 14 -3.78 -3.83 -2.75
N ALA A 15 -3.11 -2.70 -2.55
CA ALA A 15 -3.06 -1.98 -1.28
C ALA A 15 -3.07 -0.48 -1.57
N GLY A 16 -3.83 0.28 -0.77
CA GLY A 16 -4.01 1.71 -0.99
C GLY A 16 -4.96 2.32 0.02
N PHE A 17 -5.47 3.51 -0.27
CA PHE A 17 -6.48 4.16 0.57
C PHE A 17 -7.77 4.41 -0.21
N VAL A 18 -8.89 4.35 0.51
CA VAL A 18 -10.22 4.59 -0.06
C VAL A 18 -10.38 6.09 -0.33
N VAL A 19 -10.68 6.41 -1.58
CA VAL A 19 -11.01 7.78 -2.02
C VAL A 19 -12.52 8.02 -1.89
N THR A 20 -13.33 7.07 -2.34
CA THR A 20 -14.79 7.14 -2.26
C THR A 20 -15.43 5.76 -2.41
N ARG A 21 -16.71 5.66 -2.06
CA ARG A 21 -17.55 4.47 -2.18
C ARG A 21 -18.83 4.81 -2.95
N PHE A 22 -19.30 3.90 -3.77
CA PHE A 22 -20.51 4.09 -4.57
C PHE A 22 -21.16 2.75 -4.93
N VAL A 23 -22.43 2.78 -5.32
CA VAL A 23 -23.12 1.58 -5.82
C VAL A 23 -23.01 1.55 -7.35
N GLY A 24 -22.53 0.43 -7.90
CA GLY A 24 -22.34 0.26 -9.34
C GLY A 24 -22.53 -1.19 -9.79
N VAL A 25 -22.44 -1.44 -11.10
CA VAL A 25 -22.50 -2.79 -11.67
C VAL A 25 -21.09 -3.36 -11.77
N TYR A 26 -20.86 -4.52 -11.16
CA TYR A 26 -19.60 -5.25 -11.25
C TYR A 26 -19.89 -6.73 -11.45
N ALA A 27 -19.27 -7.33 -12.47
CA ALA A 27 -19.55 -8.69 -12.90
C ALA A 27 -21.05 -8.98 -13.15
N GLY A 28 -21.79 -8.00 -13.69
CA GLY A 28 -23.21 -8.15 -14.02
C GLY A 28 -24.19 -7.94 -12.87
N GLU A 29 -23.71 -7.69 -11.65
CA GLU A 29 -24.55 -7.48 -10.48
C GLU A 29 -24.34 -6.09 -9.86
N GLN A 30 -25.41 -5.51 -9.33
CA GLN A 30 -25.34 -4.26 -8.59
C GLN A 30 -24.75 -4.52 -7.20
N ARG A 31 -23.68 -3.81 -6.84
CA ARG A 31 -23.01 -3.94 -5.55
C ARG A 31 -22.27 -2.66 -5.16
N GLU A 32 -21.83 -2.60 -3.91
CA GLU A 32 -20.97 -1.52 -3.42
C GLU A 32 -19.53 -1.68 -3.94
N LEU A 33 -19.00 -0.60 -4.49
CA LEU A 33 -17.67 -0.47 -5.03
C LEU A 33 -16.91 0.64 -4.30
N ALA A 34 -15.61 0.49 -4.22
CA ALA A 34 -14.69 1.49 -3.69
C ALA A 34 -13.69 1.90 -4.76
N VAL A 35 -13.41 3.20 -4.84
CA VAL A 35 -12.26 3.73 -5.56
C VAL A 35 -11.08 3.74 -4.60
N VAL A 36 -10.07 2.93 -4.89
CA VAL A 36 -8.85 2.82 -4.08
C VAL A 36 -7.71 3.48 -4.86
N GLN A 37 -7.08 4.49 -4.26
CA GLN A 37 -5.84 5.04 -4.78
C GLN A 37 -4.69 4.13 -4.37
N THR A 38 -4.10 3.46 -5.35
CA THR A 38 -2.90 2.63 -5.20
C THR A 38 -1.68 3.39 -5.75
N TRP A 39 -0.49 2.80 -5.63
CA TRP A 39 0.75 3.41 -6.14
C TRP A 39 0.82 3.44 -7.67
N ASP A 40 0.18 2.47 -8.33
CA ASP A 40 0.14 2.29 -9.78
C ASP A 40 -1.05 2.99 -10.46
N GLY A 41 -1.96 3.58 -9.68
CA GLY A 41 -3.10 4.34 -10.18
C GLY A 41 -4.34 4.23 -9.30
N ALA A 42 -5.48 4.68 -9.80
CA ALA A 42 -6.76 4.43 -9.14
C ALA A 42 -7.36 3.10 -9.62
N ARG A 43 -7.90 2.30 -8.70
CA ARG A 43 -8.57 1.04 -9.00
C ARG A 43 -9.97 1.01 -8.40
N ILE A 44 -10.92 0.43 -9.13
CA ILE A 44 -12.30 0.24 -8.67
C ILE A 44 -12.47 -1.24 -8.34
N VAL A 45 -12.82 -1.53 -7.09
CA VAL A 45 -12.97 -2.90 -6.61
C VAL A 45 -14.25 -3.07 -5.79
N PRO A 46 -14.79 -4.29 -5.65
CA PRO A 46 -15.87 -4.56 -4.71
C PRO A 46 -15.48 -4.19 -3.29
N SER A 47 -16.31 -3.39 -2.61
CA SER A 47 -16.07 -2.97 -1.22
C SER A 47 -15.88 -4.16 -0.28
N ALA A 48 -16.61 -5.25 -0.53
CA ALA A 48 -16.54 -6.47 0.28
C ALA A 48 -15.22 -7.26 0.13
N ALA A 49 -14.41 -6.98 -0.90
CA ALA A 49 -13.10 -7.61 -1.07
C ALA A 49 -12.00 -6.91 -0.26
N LEU A 50 -12.29 -5.72 0.27
CA LEU A 50 -11.33 -4.89 0.97
C LEU A 50 -11.23 -5.26 2.45
N ILE A 51 -10.00 -5.36 2.92
CA ILE A 51 -9.65 -5.58 4.31
C ILE A 51 -9.08 -4.25 4.84
N PRO A 52 -9.70 -3.64 5.85
CA PRO A 52 -9.15 -2.46 6.52
C PRO A 52 -7.77 -2.77 7.10
N ILE A 53 -6.84 -1.84 6.93
CA ILE A 53 -5.52 -1.91 7.54
C ILE A 53 -5.26 -0.62 8.30
N ASP A 54 -4.63 -0.75 9.45
CA ASP A 54 -4.17 0.41 10.19
C ASP A 54 -2.78 0.88 9.70
N ARG A 55 -2.41 2.08 10.13
CA ARG A 55 -1.12 2.69 9.81
C ARG A 55 0.05 1.82 10.27
N SER A 56 -0.08 1.15 11.42
CA SER A 56 0.96 0.31 12.01
C SER A 56 1.26 -0.89 11.11
N TYR A 57 0.21 -1.53 10.61
CA TYR A 57 0.27 -2.64 9.66
C TYR A 57 0.98 -2.24 8.37
N MET A 58 0.71 -1.06 7.83
CA MET A 58 1.40 -0.56 6.63
C MET A 58 2.90 -0.37 6.86
N VAL A 59 3.27 0.24 7.99
CA VAL A 59 4.67 0.49 8.33
C VAL A 59 5.41 -0.84 8.52
N GLU A 60 4.81 -1.79 9.25
CA GLU A 60 5.38 -3.11 9.47
C GLU A 60 5.54 -3.88 8.16
N LYS A 61 4.51 -3.88 7.31
CA LYS A 61 4.57 -4.60 6.04
C LYS A 61 5.56 -3.98 5.05
N ALA A 62 5.67 -2.65 5.02
CA ALA A 62 6.67 -1.96 4.24
C ALA A 62 8.09 -2.32 4.71
N GLY A 63 8.32 -2.34 6.03
CA GLY A 63 9.59 -2.77 6.63
C GLY A 63 9.99 -4.18 6.20
N LEU A 64 9.10 -5.17 6.39
CA LEU A 64 9.33 -6.57 6.01
C LEU A 64 9.62 -6.75 4.51
N ASN A 65 8.87 -6.05 3.65
CA ASN A 65 9.09 -6.14 2.20
C ASN A 65 10.45 -5.56 1.80
N LEU A 66 10.85 -4.47 2.43
CA LEU A 66 12.15 -3.83 2.19
C LEU A 66 13.32 -4.68 2.71
N GLU A 67 13.19 -5.29 3.89
CA GLU A 67 14.18 -6.26 4.39
C GLU A 67 14.41 -7.40 3.40
N ARG A 68 13.33 -7.95 2.84
CA ARG A 68 13.41 -9.01 1.82
C ARG A 68 14.13 -8.53 0.55
N VAL A 69 13.90 -7.29 0.12
CA VAL A 69 14.58 -6.71 -1.04
C VAL A 69 16.08 -6.52 -0.77
N ILE A 70 16.45 -6.00 0.41
CA ILE A 70 17.86 -5.86 0.80
C ILE A 70 18.55 -7.23 0.84
N HIS A 71 17.91 -8.23 1.45
CA HIS A 71 18.46 -9.59 1.47
C HIS A 71 18.71 -10.11 0.05
N GLY A 72 17.75 -9.95 -0.87
CA GLY A 72 17.93 -10.35 -2.27
C GLY A 72 19.01 -9.55 -3.01
N MET A 73 19.19 -8.26 -2.69
CA MET A 73 20.27 -7.43 -3.24
C MET A 73 21.64 -7.91 -2.76
N LEU A 74 21.78 -8.20 -1.47
CA LEU A 74 23.03 -8.72 -0.88
C LEU A 74 23.38 -10.11 -1.42
N GLU A 75 22.40 -11.01 -1.54
CA GLU A 75 22.59 -12.32 -2.19
C GLU A 75 23.01 -12.19 -3.66
N GLY A 76 22.56 -11.12 -4.34
CA GLY A 76 22.93 -10.79 -5.71
C GLY A 76 24.29 -10.11 -5.88
N GLY A 77 25.04 -9.88 -4.78
CA GLY A 77 26.38 -9.28 -4.80
C GLY A 77 26.41 -7.74 -4.86
N LEU A 78 25.28 -7.07 -4.57
CA LEU A 78 25.28 -5.62 -4.33
C LEU A 78 25.95 -5.32 -2.98
N ASP A 79 26.63 -4.17 -2.93
CA ASP A 79 27.30 -3.69 -1.73
C ASP A 79 26.29 -3.23 -0.66
N LEU A 80 26.66 -3.38 0.61
CA LEU A 80 25.80 -3.10 1.77
C LEU A 80 25.47 -1.61 1.88
N ASP A 81 26.42 -0.75 1.53
CA ASP A 81 26.26 0.71 1.57
C ASP A 81 25.19 1.18 0.56
N ASP A 82 25.17 0.59 -0.64
CA ASP A 82 24.16 0.88 -1.67
C ASP A 82 22.77 0.38 -1.25
N ALA A 83 22.70 -0.79 -0.63
CA ALA A 83 21.45 -1.34 -0.08
C ALA A 83 20.90 -0.46 1.06
N GLN A 84 21.77 0.04 1.94
CA GLN A 84 21.39 0.95 3.02
C GLN A 84 20.92 2.31 2.50
N ALA A 85 21.58 2.87 1.49
CA ALA A 85 21.13 4.10 0.84
C ALA A 85 19.76 3.91 0.13
N ALA A 86 19.51 2.75 -0.47
CA ALA A 86 18.20 2.40 -1.02
C ALA A 86 17.12 2.29 0.06
N TRP A 87 17.44 1.68 1.22
CA TRP A 87 16.56 1.58 2.39
C TRP A 87 16.10 2.93 2.91
N GLU A 88 17.05 3.84 3.16
CA GLU A 88 16.76 5.16 3.72
C GLU A 88 15.86 5.98 2.79
N ARG A 89 16.10 5.89 1.47
CA ARG A 89 15.26 6.54 0.45
C ARG A 89 13.84 5.99 0.44
N ALA A 90 13.68 4.68 0.51
CA ALA A 90 12.39 4.02 0.47
C ALA A 90 11.56 4.28 1.73
N ILE A 91 12.13 4.11 2.93
CA ILE A 91 11.45 4.42 4.20
C ILE A 91 11.13 5.92 4.30
N GLY A 92 12.05 6.79 3.87
CA GLY A 92 11.81 8.23 3.81
C GLY A 92 10.63 8.58 2.90
N HIS A 93 10.46 7.89 1.77
CA HIS A 93 9.32 8.07 0.89
C HIS A 93 8.01 7.62 1.55
N VAL A 94 7.96 6.41 2.13
CA VAL A 94 6.76 5.88 2.82
C VAL A 94 6.31 6.79 3.95
N ARG A 95 7.24 7.32 4.75
CA ARG A 95 6.91 8.26 5.84
C ARG A 95 6.28 9.55 5.33
N ARG A 96 6.67 10.04 4.15
CA ARG A 96 6.10 11.25 3.53
C ARG A 96 4.72 11.02 2.92
N THR A 97 4.43 9.82 2.41
CA THR A 97 3.13 9.50 1.81
C THR A 97 2.09 9.02 2.84
N ALA A 98 2.53 8.55 4.01
CA ALA A 98 1.69 8.13 5.12
C ALA A 98 1.40 9.24 6.16
N GLY A 99 1.85 10.47 5.93
CA GLY A 99 1.52 11.67 6.71
C GLY A 99 0.74 12.66 5.85
#